data_AF-A0A0L1MHS6-F1
#
_entry.id   AF-A0A0L1MHS6-F1
#
_cell.length_a   1.000
_cell.length_b   1.000
_cell.length_c   1.000
_cell.angle_alpha   90.00
_cell.angle_beta   90.00
_cell.angle_gamma   90.00
#
_symmetry.space_group_name_H-M   'P 1'
#
loop_
_entity.id
_entity.type
_entity.pdbx_description
1 polymer ?
#
loop_
_entity_poly.entity_id
_entity_poly.type
_entity_poly.pdbx_seq_one_letter_code
_entity_poly.pdbx_strand_id
1 'polypeptide(L)'
;MRVHIFSGFVVDILGEWFYVTAGHILKDIRSAINDGSAFDTWRLDDQIAGNQFSNIAVPYDFQLEHWCVLEDASAGLDYAAVHLGGLYRQQLEIGGVVPFTKQAWGDYVTECDHWALVGIPRESISYGTTNITAEFVMLPLVPVEPPHSAEKKAENQFFAKIIDGSEEIVKDIDGMSGGPIVMLWKADDTWSYSVIGVQSAWYPNARIIAACPFSSFAEALEPVVEEALSELRRSK
;
A
#
# COMPACT_ATOMS: atom_id res chain seq x y z
N MET A 1 -0.24 19.24 -17.08
CA MET A 1 0.21 17.89 -16.70
C MET A 1 -0.04 17.75 -15.21
N ARG A 2 -0.87 16.80 -14.78
CA ARG A 2 -1.15 16.53 -13.37
C ARG A 2 -0.54 15.17 -13.07
N VAL A 3 0.35 15.09 -12.10
CA VAL A 3 0.91 13.82 -11.66
C VAL A 3 -0.08 13.18 -10.70
N HIS A 4 -0.23 11.86 -10.81
CA HIS A 4 -0.96 11.06 -9.85
C HIS A 4 0.05 10.23 -9.07
N ILE A 5 -0.02 10.30 -7.74
CA ILE A 5 0.83 9.56 -6.81
C ILE A 5 -0.10 8.88 -5.81
N PHE A 6 0.17 7.62 -5.53
CA PHE A 6 -0.53 6.84 -4.52
C PHE A 6 0.45 5.90 -3.83
N SER A 7 0.10 5.48 -2.62
CA SER A 7 0.96 4.66 -1.77
C SER A 7 0.73 3.16 -2.01
N GLY A 8 1.70 2.36 -1.58
CA GLY A 8 1.67 0.91 -1.66
C GLY A 8 2.94 0.31 -1.11
N PHE A 9 3.06 -1.00 -1.16
CA PHE A 9 4.22 -1.72 -0.62
C PHE A 9 4.44 -3.03 -1.36
N VAL A 10 5.65 -3.57 -1.22
CA VAL A 10 6.04 -4.83 -1.86
C VAL A 10 5.92 -5.98 -0.86
N VAL A 11 5.31 -7.08 -1.30
CA VAL A 11 5.21 -8.35 -0.56
C VAL A 11 5.87 -9.47 -1.36
N ASP A 12 6.48 -10.42 -0.64
CA ASP A 12 6.91 -11.70 -1.19
C ASP A 12 5.85 -12.77 -0.90
N ILE A 13 5.26 -13.34 -1.96
CA ILE A 13 4.31 -14.45 -1.89
C ILE A 13 4.92 -15.62 -2.68
N LEU A 14 5.29 -16.70 -1.96
CA LEU A 14 5.92 -17.89 -2.53
C LEU A 14 7.20 -17.60 -3.35
N GLY A 15 7.98 -16.59 -2.95
CA GLY A 15 9.21 -16.17 -3.64
C GLY A 15 8.99 -15.24 -4.83
N GLU A 16 7.74 -14.86 -5.12
CA GLU A 16 7.37 -13.89 -6.15
C GLU A 16 6.99 -12.55 -5.52
N TRP A 17 7.36 -11.45 -6.17
CA TRP A 17 7.10 -10.11 -5.65
C TRP A 17 5.79 -9.55 -6.18
N PHE A 18 5.02 -8.91 -5.31
CA PHE A 18 3.81 -8.20 -5.67
C PHE A 18 3.83 -6.79 -5.11
N TYR A 19 3.39 -5.82 -5.89
CA TYR A 19 3.05 -4.49 -5.38
C TYR A 19 1.60 -4.51 -4.94
N VAL A 20 1.33 -4.09 -3.70
CA VAL A 20 0.01 -4.06 -3.08
C VAL A 20 -0.40 -2.61 -2.80
N THR A 21 -1.66 -2.28 -3.08
CA THR A 21 -2.27 -0.97 -2.83
C THR A 21 -3.79 -1.12 -2.64
N ALA A 22 -4.52 -0.01 -2.50
CA ALA A 22 -5.97 -0.04 -2.38
C ALA A 22 -6.66 -0.24 -3.74
N GLY A 23 -7.74 -1.01 -3.77
CA GLY A 23 -8.50 -1.32 -4.99
C GLY A 23 -9.13 -0.09 -5.65
N HIS A 24 -9.66 0.83 -4.86
CA HIS A 24 -10.32 2.03 -5.36
C HIS A 24 -9.38 2.93 -6.17
N ILE A 25 -8.06 2.91 -5.93
CA ILE A 25 -7.09 3.66 -6.74
C ILE A 25 -7.17 3.22 -8.21
N LEU A 26 -7.24 1.92 -8.45
CA LEU A 26 -7.30 1.36 -9.81
C LEU A 26 -8.65 1.67 -10.47
N LYS A 27 -9.72 1.73 -9.68
CA LYS A 27 -11.06 2.18 -10.12
C LYS A 27 -11.05 3.65 -10.52
N ASP A 28 -10.39 4.50 -9.75
CA ASP A 28 -10.26 5.93 -10.03
C ASP A 28 -9.44 6.16 -11.30
N ILE A 29 -8.32 5.46 -11.47
CA ILE A 29 -7.51 5.48 -12.69
C ILE A 29 -8.35 5.03 -13.90
N ARG A 30 -9.08 3.92 -13.78
CA ARG A 30 -9.96 3.42 -14.86
C ARG A 30 -11.05 4.44 -15.21
N SER A 31 -11.67 5.04 -14.21
CA SER A 31 -12.71 6.06 -14.41
C SER A 31 -12.14 7.29 -15.12
N ALA A 32 -10.97 7.76 -14.68
CA ALA A 32 -10.29 8.87 -15.32
C ALA A 32 -9.95 8.59 -16.80
N ILE A 33 -9.49 7.38 -17.13
CA ILE A 33 -9.23 6.95 -18.51
C ILE A 33 -10.53 6.95 -19.33
N ASN A 34 -11.61 6.38 -18.79
CA ASN A 34 -12.91 6.36 -19.46
C ASN A 34 -13.47 7.77 -19.70
N ASP A 35 -13.16 8.71 -18.82
CA ASP A 35 -13.52 10.13 -18.94
C ASP A 35 -12.59 10.92 -19.88
N GLY A 36 -11.61 10.25 -20.51
CA GLY A 36 -10.72 10.81 -21.53
C GLY A 36 -9.37 11.29 -21.02
N SER A 37 -8.99 10.96 -19.79
CA SER A 37 -7.63 11.21 -19.29
C SER A 37 -6.63 10.26 -19.95
N ALA A 38 -5.43 10.78 -20.23
CA ALA A 38 -4.31 9.98 -20.68
C ALA A 38 -3.20 10.01 -19.63
N PHE A 39 -2.65 8.84 -19.30
CA PHE A 39 -1.48 8.67 -18.44
C PHE A 39 -0.33 8.17 -19.32
N ASP A 40 0.80 8.88 -19.33
CA ASP A 40 1.89 8.68 -20.28
C ASP A 40 3.11 7.99 -19.67
N THR A 41 3.44 8.32 -18.43
CA THR A 41 4.64 7.82 -17.74
C THR A 41 4.28 7.27 -16.38
N TRP A 42 4.60 6.00 -16.16
CA TRP A 42 4.44 5.32 -14.88
C TRP A 42 5.80 4.91 -14.31
N ARG A 43 5.93 5.03 -12.99
CA ARG A 43 7.16 4.71 -12.27
C ARG A 43 6.85 4.10 -10.92
N LEU A 44 7.72 3.20 -10.47
CA LEU A 44 7.76 2.70 -9.10
C LEU A 44 8.86 3.46 -8.37
N ASP A 45 8.49 4.12 -7.27
CA ASP A 45 9.43 4.92 -6.49
C ASP A 45 10.16 4.05 -5.45
N ASP A 46 11.48 3.99 -5.54
CA ASP A 46 12.38 3.27 -4.64
C ASP A 46 13.33 4.21 -3.87
N GLN A 47 13.12 5.53 -3.96
CA GLN A 47 14.07 6.54 -3.46
C GLN A 47 14.20 6.55 -1.93
N ILE A 48 13.20 6.06 -1.21
CA ILE A 48 13.23 5.95 0.25
C ILE A 48 13.88 4.64 0.75
N ALA A 49 14.17 3.71 -0.16
CA ALA A 49 14.83 2.45 0.18
C ALA A 49 16.36 2.64 0.19
N GLY A 50 17.01 2.51 -0.97
CA GLY A 50 18.46 2.68 -1.12
C GLY A 50 18.88 3.81 -2.06
N ASN A 51 17.95 4.38 -2.84
CA ASN A 51 18.18 5.47 -3.81
C ASN A 51 19.37 5.22 -4.76
N GLN A 52 19.59 3.97 -5.18
CA GLN A 52 20.78 3.59 -5.95
C GLN A 52 20.81 4.26 -7.34
N PHE A 53 19.65 4.65 -7.87
CA PHE A 53 19.53 5.31 -9.18
C PHE A 53 19.56 6.85 -9.11
N SER A 54 20.05 7.44 -8.01
CA SER A 54 20.25 8.90 -7.89
C SER A 54 18.98 9.72 -8.17
N ASN A 55 17.88 9.38 -7.51
CA ASN A 55 16.55 9.99 -7.65
C ASN A 55 15.82 9.70 -8.97
N ILE A 56 16.21 8.64 -9.69
CA ILE A 56 15.49 8.16 -10.87
C ILE A 56 14.67 6.93 -10.47
N ALA A 57 13.35 7.11 -10.39
CA ALA A 57 12.42 6.01 -10.12
C ALA A 57 12.37 4.98 -11.26
N VAL A 58 12.06 3.72 -10.92
CA VAL A 58 12.03 2.58 -11.84
C VAL A 58 10.88 2.74 -12.84
N PRO A 59 11.12 2.79 -14.17
CA PRO A 59 10.05 2.85 -15.16
C PRO A 59 9.15 1.62 -15.06
N TYR A 60 7.84 1.83 -15.18
CA TYR A 60 6.84 0.77 -15.10
C TYR A 60 5.90 0.84 -16.30
N ASP A 61 5.65 -0.29 -16.95
CA ASP A 61 4.60 -0.40 -17.97
C ASP A 61 3.27 -0.74 -17.29
N PHE A 62 2.54 0.30 -16.89
CA PHE A 62 1.28 0.14 -16.18
C PHE A 62 0.18 -0.31 -17.14
N GLN A 63 -0.38 -1.49 -16.87
CA GLN A 63 -1.50 -2.07 -17.62
C GLN A 63 -2.57 -2.51 -16.62
N LEU A 64 -3.78 -1.94 -16.70
CA LEU A 64 -4.87 -2.20 -15.74
C LEU A 64 -5.26 -3.68 -15.70
N GLU A 65 -5.11 -4.38 -16.82
CA GLU A 65 -5.48 -5.77 -17.03
C GLU A 65 -4.56 -6.74 -16.27
N HIS A 66 -3.38 -6.28 -15.86
CA HIS A 66 -2.42 -7.08 -15.10
C HIS A 66 -2.68 -7.04 -13.59
N TRP A 67 -3.57 -6.15 -13.12
CA TRP A 67 -3.88 -6.01 -11.69
C TRP A 67 -4.98 -6.98 -11.27
N CYS A 68 -4.72 -7.71 -10.19
CA CYS A 68 -5.77 -8.36 -9.42
C CYS A 68 -6.41 -7.29 -8.52
N VAL A 69 -7.69 -6.99 -8.74
CA VAL A 69 -8.44 -5.99 -7.95
C VAL A 69 -9.58 -6.70 -7.23
N LEU A 70 -9.62 -6.58 -5.91
CA LEU A 70 -10.67 -7.08 -5.04
C LEU A 70 -11.31 -5.90 -4.30
N GLU A 71 -12.34 -5.32 -4.92
CA GLU A 71 -13.14 -4.23 -4.34
C GLU A 71 -14.59 -4.70 -4.15
N ASP A 72 -15.05 -4.70 -2.91
CA ASP A 72 -16.45 -4.91 -2.57
C ASP A 72 -16.78 -4.02 -1.37
N ALA A 73 -17.41 -2.88 -1.64
CA ALA A 73 -17.81 -1.93 -0.61
C ALA A 73 -18.78 -2.54 0.43
N SER A 74 -19.61 -3.51 0.03
CA SER A 74 -20.56 -4.17 0.93
C SER A 74 -19.87 -5.17 1.87
N ALA A 75 -18.76 -5.76 1.41
CA ALA A 75 -17.90 -6.66 2.19
C ALA A 75 -16.65 -5.97 2.75
N GLY A 76 -16.50 -4.64 2.59
CA GLY A 76 -15.38 -3.86 3.13
C GLY A 76 -14.02 -4.22 2.52
N LEU A 77 -14.01 -4.84 1.35
CA LEU A 77 -12.80 -5.28 0.66
C LEU A 77 -12.32 -4.18 -0.28
N ASP A 78 -11.03 -3.86 -0.23
CA ASP A 78 -10.44 -2.81 -1.03
C ASP A 78 -8.94 -3.05 -1.26
N TYR A 79 -8.63 -4.05 -2.09
CA TYR A 79 -7.27 -4.45 -2.40
C TYR A 79 -6.98 -4.38 -3.89
N ALA A 80 -5.74 -4.09 -4.22
CA ALA A 80 -5.18 -4.36 -5.53
C ALA A 80 -3.75 -4.89 -5.40
N ALA A 81 -3.42 -5.87 -6.23
CA ALA A 81 -2.07 -6.42 -6.32
C ALA A 81 -1.66 -6.63 -7.78
N VAL A 82 -0.38 -6.41 -8.08
CA VAL A 82 0.21 -6.74 -9.38
C VAL A 82 1.55 -7.43 -9.18
N HIS A 83 1.82 -8.46 -9.99
CA HIS A 83 3.09 -9.17 -9.99
C HIS A 83 4.22 -8.27 -10.49
N LEU A 84 5.31 -8.23 -9.75
CA LEU A 84 6.55 -7.53 -10.09
C LEU A 84 7.57 -8.58 -10.52
N GLY A 85 7.46 -9.06 -11.76
CA GLY A 85 8.41 -10.00 -12.35
C GLY A 85 9.59 -9.33 -13.07
N GLY A 86 10.56 -10.16 -13.47
CA GLY A 86 11.59 -9.80 -14.45
C GLY A 86 12.39 -8.53 -14.10
N LEU A 87 12.44 -7.59 -15.03
CA LEU A 87 13.22 -6.36 -14.90
C LEU A 87 12.72 -5.45 -13.77
N TYR A 88 11.43 -5.47 -13.43
CA TYR A 88 10.90 -4.62 -12.35
C TYR A 88 11.45 -5.05 -10.99
N ARG A 89 11.38 -6.34 -10.68
CA ARG A 89 11.98 -6.91 -9.46
C ARG A 89 13.47 -6.64 -9.39
N GLN A 90 14.22 -6.96 -10.45
CA GLN A 90 15.67 -6.77 -10.45
C GLN A 90 16.06 -5.33 -10.16
N GLN A 91 15.35 -4.35 -10.75
CA GLN A 91 15.61 -2.94 -10.50
C GLN A 91 15.25 -2.54 -9.07
N LEU A 92 14.11 -2.99 -8.53
CA LEU A 92 13.72 -2.69 -7.15
C LEU A 92 14.67 -3.32 -6.12
N GLU A 93 15.13 -4.54 -6.35
CA GLU A 93 16.14 -5.22 -5.53
C GLU A 93 17.45 -4.42 -5.53
N ILE A 94 17.93 -3.99 -6.71
CA ILE A 94 19.10 -3.10 -6.83
C ILE A 94 18.83 -1.77 -6.12
N GLY A 95 17.62 -1.22 -6.24
CA GLY A 95 17.15 -0.01 -5.57
C GLY A 95 17.14 -0.09 -4.04
N GLY A 96 17.32 -1.28 -3.47
CA GLY A 96 17.35 -1.55 -2.04
C GLY A 96 15.98 -1.85 -1.43
N VAL A 97 14.95 -2.06 -2.25
CA VAL A 97 13.61 -2.45 -1.78
C VAL A 97 13.69 -3.85 -1.15
N VAL A 98 13.08 -3.99 0.03
CA VAL A 98 12.92 -5.28 0.71
C VAL A 98 11.43 -5.55 0.87
N PRO A 99 10.92 -6.70 0.39
CA PRO A 99 9.51 -7.03 0.48
C PRO A 99 9.15 -7.47 1.90
N PHE A 100 7.89 -7.27 2.30
CA PHE A 100 7.33 -7.95 3.46
C PHE A 100 7.21 -9.45 3.15
N THR A 101 8.00 -10.27 3.83
CA THR A 101 7.94 -11.74 3.70
C THR A 101 6.84 -12.30 4.60
N LYS A 102 6.50 -13.58 4.42
CA LYS A 102 5.47 -14.28 5.21
C LYS A 102 5.68 -14.18 6.73
N GLN A 103 6.92 -14.07 7.20
CA GLN A 103 7.22 -13.91 8.63
C GLN A 103 6.79 -12.55 9.19
N ALA A 104 6.68 -11.53 8.33
CA ALA A 104 6.25 -10.19 8.67
C ALA A 104 4.74 -9.97 8.42
N TRP A 105 3.98 -11.00 8.05
CA TRP A 105 2.53 -10.90 7.93
C TRP A 105 1.92 -11.05 9.32
N GLY A 106 1.22 -10.02 9.79
CA GLY A 106 0.61 -9.97 11.11
C GLY A 106 -0.91 -9.91 11.05
N ASP A 107 -1.53 -10.11 12.21
CA ASP A 107 -2.96 -9.87 12.43
C ASP A 107 -3.14 -8.65 13.33
N TYR A 108 -4.08 -7.79 12.99
CA TYR A 108 -4.42 -6.58 13.74
C TYR A 108 -4.99 -6.89 15.14
N VAL A 109 -5.36 -8.14 15.45
CA VAL A 109 -5.77 -8.54 16.80
C VAL A 109 -4.59 -8.89 17.72
N THR A 110 -3.37 -8.91 17.19
CA THR A 110 -2.16 -9.25 17.96
C THR A 110 -1.76 -8.09 18.87
N GLU A 111 -1.44 -8.39 20.13
CA GLU A 111 -0.90 -7.41 21.07
C GLU A 111 0.45 -6.87 20.58
N CYS A 112 0.65 -5.56 20.65
CA CYS A 112 1.86 -4.87 20.23
C CYS A 112 1.98 -3.52 20.96
N ASP A 113 3.13 -2.86 20.80
CA ASP A 113 3.39 -1.58 21.46
C ASP A 113 2.74 -0.41 20.69
N HIS A 114 2.87 -0.40 19.36
CA HIS A 114 2.41 0.70 18.51
C HIS A 114 1.89 0.23 17.16
N TRP A 115 0.95 0.97 16.58
CA TRP A 115 0.59 0.89 15.17
C TRP A 115 1.09 2.13 14.43
N ALA A 116 1.41 1.99 13.15
CA ALA A 116 1.75 3.11 12.29
C ALA A 116 1.18 2.95 10.87
N LEU A 117 0.64 4.05 10.33
CA LEU A 117 0.38 4.20 8.91
C LEU A 117 1.63 4.75 8.23
N VAL A 118 1.99 4.17 7.09
CA VAL A 118 3.14 4.58 6.30
C VAL A 118 2.69 4.93 4.89
N GLY A 119 3.13 6.06 4.35
CA GLY A 119 2.77 6.46 2.99
C GLY A 119 3.17 7.89 2.64
N ILE A 120 2.68 8.35 1.50
CA ILE A 120 2.93 9.69 0.96
C ILE A 120 1.62 10.48 0.95
N PRO A 121 1.45 11.47 1.84
CA PRO A 121 0.28 12.32 1.82
C PRO A 121 0.40 13.30 0.65
N ARG A 122 -0.73 13.54 -0.01
CA ARG A 122 -0.85 14.41 -1.17
C ARG A 122 -0.40 15.83 -0.89
N GLU A 123 -0.64 16.32 0.32
CA GLU A 123 -0.24 17.67 0.73
C GLU A 123 1.28 17.86 0.78
N SER A 124 2.06 16.78 0.88
CA SER A 124 3.52 16.84 0.81
C SER A 124 4.07 16.91 -0.61
N ILE A 125 3.23 16.67 -1.63
CA ILE A 125 3.69 16.59 -3.00
C ILE A 125 3.87 18.00 -3.57
N SER A 126 5.09 18.30 -4.00
CA SER A 126 5.44 19.52 -4.72
C SER A 126 5.87 19.21 -6.15
N TYR A 127 5.37 20.02 -7.08
CA TYR A 127 5.60 19.87 -8.52
C TYR A 127 6.52 20.97 -9.01
N GLY A 128 7.76 20.61 -9.34
CA GLY A 128 8.68 21.43 -10.10
C GLY A 128 8.50 21.25 -11.62
N THR A 129 9.32 21.96 -12.40
CA THR A 129 9.31 21.83 -13.87
C THR A 129 9.82 20.46 -14.34
N THR A 130 10.78 19.88 -13.63
CA THR A 130 11.41 18.58 -13.96
C THR A 130 11.39 17.59 -12.80
N ASN A 131 11.05 18.05 -11.59
CA ASN A 131 11.19 17.27 -10.36
C ASN A 131 9.85 17.19 -9.65
N ILE A 132 9.56 16.03 -9.09
CA ILE A 132 8.44 15.81 -8.18
C ILE A 132 9.09 15.47 -6.84
N THR A 133 8.73 16.20 -5.79
CA THR A 133 9.17 15.87 -4.43
C THR A 133 7.95 15.51 -3.61
N ALA A 134 8.07 14.48 -2.79
CA ALA A 134 7.03 14.08 -1.86
C ALA A 134 7.69 13.65 -0.54
N GLU A 135 7.00 13.85 0.57
CA GLU A 135 7.50 13.47 1.88
C GLU A 135 6.93 12.10 2.25
N PHE A 136 7.80 11.21 2.68
CA PHE A 136 7.41 9.93 3.24
C PHE A 136 7.10 10.11 4.72
N VAL A 137 5.90 9.71 5.12
CA VAL A 137 5.38 9.97 6.46
C VAL A 137 5.00 8.66 7.14
N MET A 138 5.40 8.56 8.41
CA MET A 138 4.95 7.53 9.35
C MET A 138 4.10 8.20 10.43
N LEU A 139 2.84 7.79 10.55
CA LEU A 139 1.88 8.37 11.49
C LEU A 139 1.49 7.32 12.54
N PRO A 140 1.62 7.62 13.84
CA PRO A 140 1.23 6.70 14.89
C PRO A 140 -0.30 6.57 14.95
N LEU A 141 -0.75 5.35 15.21
CA LEU A 141 -2.16 4.97 15.22
C LEU A 141 -2.55 4.32 16.55
N VAL A 142 -3.81 4.51 16.95
CA VAL A 142 -4.46 3.79 18.05
C VAL A 142 -5.74 3.11 17.56
N PRO A 143 -6.00 1.83 17.90
CA PRO A 143 -7.24 1.16 17.51
C PRO A 143 -8.46 1.88 18.07
N VAL A 144 -9.53 1.97 17.29
CA VAL A 144 -10.81 2.58 17.71
C VAL A 144 -11.99 1.84 17.09
N GLU A 145 -13.18 2.06 17.64
CA GLU A 145 -14.43 1.65 17.01
C GLU A 145 -14.71 2.47 15.74
N PRO A 146 -15.48 1.93 14.78
CA PRO A 146 -15.85 2.65 13.57
C PRO A 146 -16.57 3.97 13.89
N PRO A 147 -16.29 5.06 13.15
CA PRO A 147 -17.02 6.31 13.34
C PRO A 147 -18.48 6.14 12.90
N HIS A 148 -19.40 6.93 13.47
CA HIS A 148 -20.82 6.92 13.05
C HIS A 148 -21.04 7.21 11.56
N SER A 149 -20.11 7.91 10.91
CA SER A 149 -20.12 8.20 9.47
C SER A 149 -19.58 7.06 8.61
N ALA A 150 -18.95 6.05 9.21
CA ALA A 150 -18.79 4.80 8.50
C ALA A 150 -20.21 4.30 8.25
N GLU A 151 -20.61 4.23 6.97
CA GLU A 151 -21.71 3.38 6.55
C GLU A 151 -21.49 1.96 7.13
N LYS A 152 -22.43 1.01 6.98
CA LYS A 152 -22.16 -0.39 7.37
C LYS A 152 -21.06 -1.00 6.47
N LYS A 153 -19.84 -0.47 6.54
CA LYS A 153 -18.62 -0.93 5.93
C LYS A 153 -18.09 -2.02 6.83
N ALA A 154 -17.77 -3.12 6.17
CA ALA A 154 -18.06 -4.45 6.64
C ALA A 154 -17.19 -4.94 7.79
N GLU A 155 -17.65 -6.06 8.37
CA GLU A 155 -16.99 -6.93 9.34
C GLU A 155 -15.52 -7.29 9.01
N ASN A 156 -15.04 -6.97 7.80
CA ASN A 156 -13.69 -7.25 7.30
C ASN A 156 -12.75 -6.04 7.31
N GLN A 157 -13.09 -4.94 8.01
CA GLN A 157 -12.19 -3.80 8.19
C GLN A 157 -11.91 -3.56 9.67
N PHE A 158 -10.73 -3.01 9.96
CA PHE A 158 -10.41 -2.45 11.27
C PHE A 158 -10.19 -0.94 11.17
N PHE A 159 -10.37 -0.26 12.30
CA PHE A 159 -10.34 1.20 12.37
C PHE A 159 -9.28 1.66 13.35
N ALA A 160 -8.59 2.74 13.00
CA ALA A 160 -7.59 3.34 13.85
C ALA A 160 -7.64 4.86 13.75
N LYS A 161 -7.41 5.54 14.88
CA LYS A 161 -7.30 6.99 14.95
C LYS A 161 -5.83 7.39 14.91
N ILE A 162 -5.52 8.42 14.14
CA ILE A 162 -4.20 9.07 14.18
C ILE A 162 -4.07 9.81 15.51
N ILE A 163 -2.95 9.62 16.22
CA ILE A 163 -2.73 10.26 17.53
C ILE A 163 -2.73 11.79 17.39
N ASP A 164 -3.40 12.47 18.33
CA ASP A 164 -3.45 13.93 18.39
C ASP A 164 -2.02 14.52 18.51
N GLY A 165 -1.77 15.67 17.88
CA GLY A 165 -0.44 16.26 17.72
C GLY A 165 0.24 15.89 16.39
N SER A 166 -0.21 14.81 15.72
CA SER A 166 0.34 14.44 14.41
C SER A 166 -0.02 15.44 13.29
N GLU A 167 -0.99 16.33 13.52
CA GLU A 167 -1.32 17.45 12.63
C GLU A 167 -0.21 18.49 12.47
N GLU A 168 0.78 18.50 13.37
CA GLU A 168 2.01 19.27 13.21
C GLU A 168 2.92 18.68 12.11
N ILE A 169 2.74 17.39 11.81
CA ILE A 169 3.47 16.65 10.76
C ILE A 169 2.63 16.64 9.47
N VAL A 170 1.40 16.15 9.54
CA VAL A 170 0.47 16.02 8.40
C VAL A 170 -0.96 16.34 8.82
N LYS A 171 -1.56 17.32 8.13
CA LYS A 171 -2.93 17.77 8.37
C LYS A 171 -3.92 16.85 7.69
N ASP A 172 -3.68 16.53 6.42
CA ASP A 172 -4.51 15.66 5.59
C ASP A 172 -3.69 14.50 5.01
N ILE A 173 -4.19 13.28 5.21
CA ILE A 173 -3.56 12.05 4.72
C ILE A 173 -4.14 11.57 3.38
N ASP A 174 -4.97 12.38 2.69
CA ASP A 174 -5.35 12.12 1.30
C ASP A 174 -4.11 11.72 0.48
N GLY A 175 -4.19 10.70 -0.36
CA GLY A 175 -3.03 10.14 -1.09
C GLY A 175 -2.26 9.01 -0.39
N MET A 176 -2.47 8.79 0.91
CA MET A 176 -1.86 7.64 1.62
C MET A 176 -2.61 6.31 1.39
N SER A 177 -3.72 6.32 0.65
CA SER A 177 -4.47 5.12 0.24
C SER A 177 -3.53 4.06 -0.33
N GLY A 178 -3.73 2.82 0.12
CA GLY A 178 -2.89 1.67 -0.24
C GLY A 178 -1.61 1.53 0.58
N GLY A 179 -1.25 2.53 1.38
CA GLY A 179 -0.11 2.45 2.29
C GLY A 179 -0.28 1.35 3.34
N PRO A 180 0.83 0.69 3.77
CA PRO A 180 0.75 -0.35 4.77
C PRO A 180 0.46 0.24 6.16
N ILE A 181 -0.35 -0.49 6.92
CA ILE A 181 -0.43 -0.36 8.37
C ILE A 181 0.50 -1.41 8.96
N VAL A 182 1.43 -0.98 9.81
CA VAL A 182 2.38 -1.85 10.50
C VAL A 182 2.15 -1.81 12.00
N MET A 183 2.26 -2.97 12.64
CA MET A 183 2.45 -3.06 14.08
C MET A 183 3.94 -3.08 14.41
N LEU A 184 4.31 -2.47 15.53
CA LEU A 184 5.67 -2.37 16.05
C LEU A 184 5.68 -2.90 17.48
N TRP A 185 6.69 -3.71 17.80
CA TRP A 185 6.92 -4.17 19.17
C TRP A 185 8.41 -4.29 19.43
N LYS A 186 8.78 -4.18 20.71
CA LYS A 186 10.17 -4.31 21.15
C LYS A 186 10.44 -5.71 21.71
N ALA A 187 11.39 -6.42 21.12
CA ALA A 187 11.86 -7.73 21.59
C ALA A 187 13.39 -7.68 21.76
N ASP A 188 13.90 -8.01 22.95
CA ASP A 188 15.34 -8.03 23.27
C ASP A 188 16.11 -6.78 22.80
N ASP A 189 15.58 -5.60 23.16
CA ASP A 189 16.09 -4.28 22.75
C ASP A 189 16.04 -3.94 21.25
N THR A 190 15.46 -4.81 20.43
CA THR A 190 15.30 -4.62 18.99
C THR A 190 13.84 -4.33 18.65
N TRP A 191 13.60 -3.34 17.80
CA TRP A 191 12.27 -3.11 17.23
C TRP A 191 12.00 -4.12 16.12
N SER A 192 10.87 -4.80 16.24
CA SER A 192 10.33 -5.71 15.23
C SER A 192 9.03 -5.14 14.68
N TYR A 193 8.64 -5.60 13.50
CA TYR A 193 7.42 -5.12 12.83
C TYR A 193 6.72 -6.24 12.06
N SER A 194 5.43 -6.04 11.83
CA SER A 194 4.62 -6.82 10.89
C SER A 194 3.63 -5.90 10.19
N VAL A 195 3.35 -6.18 8.92
CA VAL A 195 2.25 -5.56 8.18
C VAL A 195 0.94 -6.22 8.58
N ILE A 196 -0.03 -5.41 8.98
CA ILE A 196 -1.34 -5.87 9.49
C ILE A 196 -2.50 -5.45 8.58
N GLY A 197 -2.32 -4.43 7.73
CA GLY A 197 -3.39 -3.98 6.86
C GLY A 197 -2.95 -3.06 5.73
N VAL A 198 -3.90 -2.82 4.82
CA VAL A 198 -3.81 -1.86 3.72
C VAL A 198 -4.79 -0.72 4.02
N GLN A 199 -4.31 0.53 4.05
CA GLN A 199 -5.20 1.66 4.30
C GLN A 199 -6.17 1.86 3.13
N SER A 200 -7.47 1.87 3.43
CA SER A 200 -8.55 1.86 2.42
C SER A 200 -9.46 3.09 2.47
N ALA A 201 -9.66 3.69 3.65
CA ALA A 201 -10.51 4.89 3.77
C ALA A 201 -9.97 5.90 4.80
N TRP A 202 -10.33 7.17 4.60
CA TRP A 202 -9.99 8.29 5.47
C TRP A 202 -11.24 9.07 5.89
N TYR A 203 -11.43 9.25 7.20
CA TYR A 203 -12.51 10.01 7.82
C TYR A 203 -11.95 11.29 8.47
N PRO A 204 -11.77 12.38 7.70
CA PRO A 204 -10.97 13.54 8.11
C PRO A 204 -11.49 14.20 9.39
N ASN A 205 -12.80 14.35 9.53
CA ASN A 205 -13.42 15.01 10.69
C ASN A 205 -13.11 14.31 12.03
N ALA A 206 -12.92 12.98 11.99
CA ALA A 206 -12.63 12.19 13.19
C ALA A 206 -11.14 11.82 13.31
N ARG A 207 -10.34 12.12 12.28
CA ARG A 207 -8.97 11.62 12.10
C ARG A 207 -8.84 10.10 12.20
N ILE A 208 -9.83 9.39 11.64
CA ILE A 208 -9.90 7.92 11.65
C ILE A 208 -9.64 7.38 10.26
N ILE A 209 -8.87 6.30 10.17
CA ILE A 209 -8.73 5.48 8.97
C ILE A 209 -9.55 4.19 9.10
N ALA A 210 -9.93 3.64 7.95
CA ALA A 210 -10.25 2.22 7.81
C ALA A 210 -9.10 1.53 7.08
N ALA A 211 -8.83 0.29 7.45
CA ALA A 211 -7.86 -0.57 6.79
C ALA A 211 -8.43 -1.98 6.62
N CYS A 212 -8.02 -2.61 5.53
CA CYS A 212 -8.38 -3.98 5.21
C CYS A 212 -7.26 -4.94 5.70
N PRO A 213 -7.55 -6.02 6.45
CA PRO A 213 -6.56 -6.96 6.98
C PRO A 213 -5.68 -7.58 5.90
N PHE A 214 -4.36 -7.43 6.05
CA PHE A 214 -3.44 -7.81 4.98
C PHE A 214 -3.19 -9.32 4.90
N SER A 215 -3.00 -9.99 6.04
CA SER A 215 -2.63 -11.42 6.10
C SER A 215 -3.63 -12.30 5.35
N SER A 216 -4.93 -12.10 5.58
CA SER A 216 -6.00 -12.86 4.90
C SER A 216 -6.00 -12.66 3.39
N PHE A 217 -5.67 -11.46 2.91
CA PHE A 217 -5.54 -11.20 1.47
C PHE A 217 -4.32 -11.91 0.88
N ALA A 218 -3.16 -11.80 1.53
CA ALA A 218 -1.93 -12.44 1.07
C ALA A 218 -2.06 -13.99 1.07
N GLU A 219 -2.65 -14.57 2.11
CA GLU A 219 -2.95 -16.00 2.20
C GLU A 219 -3.93 -16.46 1.11
N ALA A 220 -4.96 -15.66 0.81
CA ALA A 220 -5.90 -15.97 -0.27
C ALA A 220 -5.27 -15.93 -1.67
N LEU A 221 -4.18 -15.17 -1.84
CA LEU A 221 -3.42 -15.16 -3.09
C LEU A 221 -2.48 -16.37 -3.24
N GLU A 222 -2.03 -17.01 -2.15
CA GLU A 222 -1.07 -18.11 -2.23
C GLU A 222 -1.49 -19.25 -3.19
N PRO A 223 -2.74 -19.77 -3.14
CA PRO A 223 -3.15 -20.83 -4.06
C PRO A 223 -3.13 -20.40 -5.53
N VAL A 224 -3.48 -19.15 -5.82
CA VAL A 224 -3.48 -18.58 -7.17
C VAL A 224 -2.05 -18.49 -7.70
N VAL A 225 -1.12 -18.04 -6.85
CA VAL A 225 0.31 -17.97 -7.20
C VAL A 225 0.90 -19.37 -7.38
N GLU A 226 0.55 -20.32 -6.53
CA GLU A 226 1.00 -21.72 -6.64
C GLU A 226 0.54 -22.38 -7.94
N GLU A 227 -0.72 -22.15 -8.34
CA GLU A 227 -1.27 -22.61 -9.62
C GLU A 227 -0.49 -22.02 -10.80
N ALA A 228 -0.31 -20.70 -10.84
CA ALA A 228 0.42 -20.02 -11.90
C ALA A 228 1.89 -20.49 -12.02
N LEU A 229 2.58 -20.67 -10.88
CA LEU A 229 3.95 -21.21 -10.86
C LEU A 229 4.00 -22.66 -11.37
N SER A 230 2.98 -23.46 -11.07
CA SER A 230 2.87 -24.83 -11.55
C SER A 230 2.67 -24.90 -13.06
N GLU A 231 1.83 -24.01 -13.63
CA GLU A 231 1.66 -23.88 -15.08
C GLU A 231 2.93 -23.41 -15.79
N LEU A 232 3.65 -22.46 -15.19
CA LEU A 232 4.93 -21.99 -15.72
C LEU A 232 5.99 -23.10 -15.75
N ARG A 233 5.97 -24.00 -14.77
CA ARG A 233 6.88 -25.17 -14.74
C ARG A 233 6.50 -26.22 -15.77
N ARG A 234 5.21 -26.38 -16.11
CA ARG A 234 4.74 -27.33 -17.14
C ARG A 234 4.97 -26.84 -18.56
N SER A 235 5.09 -25.53 -18.77
CA SER A 235 5.33 -24.91 -20.08
C SER A 235 6.81 -24.77 -20.45
N LYS A 236 7.72 -25.10 -19.52
CA LYS A 236 9.17 -25.19 -19.74
C LYS A 236 9.58 -26.63 -20.06
#